data_AF-A0A919QYZ9-F1
#
_entry.id   AF-A0A919QYZ9-F1
#
_cell.length_a   1.000
_cell.length_b   1.000
_cell.length_c   1.000
_cell.angle_alpha   90.00
_cell.angle_beta   90.00
_cell.angle_gamma   90.00
#
_symmetry.space_group_name_H-M   'P 1'
#
loop_
_entity.id
_entity.type
_entity.pdbx_description
1 polymer ?
#
loop_
_entity_poly.entity_id
_entity_poly.type
_entity_poly.pdbx_seq_one_letter_code
_entity_poly.pdbx_strand_id
1 'polypeptide(L)'
;MGRLLAETKHEFPGWSFTHATAGWTATKGDQQHRADSLAALRTVLRGFTEGWHIWRSDHGRWWATRDRPFDAQAARDGAARTVDGDTEVEVRRAISEQESIAASQI
;
A
#
# COMPACT_ATOMS: atom_id res chain seq x y z
N MET A 1 -5.32 -20.83 7.25
CA MET A 1 -6.02 -19.59 6.85
C MET A 1 -6.27 -18.59 8.00
N GLY A 2 -6.58 -19.02 9.24
CA GLY A 2 -6.93 -18.11 10.34
C GLY A 2 -5.80 -17.23 10.92
N ARG A 3 -4.54 -17.72 10.92
CA ARG A 3 -3.40 -17.00 11.51
C ARG A 3 -3.05 -15.71 10.75
N LEU A 4 -2.96 -15.80 9.42
CA LEU A 4 -2.63 -14.66 8.56
C LEU A 4 -3.68 -13.55 8.67
N LEU A 5 -4.96 -13.91 8.79
CA LEU A 5 -6.04 -12.94 9.00
C LEU A 5 -5.98 -12.28 10.39
N ALA A 6 -5.63 -13.04 11.44
CA ALA A 6 -5.47 -12.50 12.78
C ALA A 6 -4.29 -11.50 12.85
N GLU A 7 -3.15 -11.85 12.24
CA GLU A 7 -1.99 -10.96 12.11
C GLU A 7 -2.34 -9.70 11.31
N THR A 8 -3.07 -9.85 10.21
CA THR A 8 -3.52 -8.72 9.38
C THR A 8 -4.44 -7.77 10.17
N LYS A 9 -5.37 -8.30 10.96
CA LYS A 9 -6.25 -7.50 11.81
C LYS A 9 -5.48 -6.79 12.94
N HIS A 10 -4.43 -7.41 13.46
CA HIS A 10 -3.57 -6.81 14.47
C HIS A 10 -2.71 -5.68 13.89
N GLU A 11 -2.19 -5.88 12.67
CA GLU A 11 -1.36 -4.90 11.95
C GLU A 11 -2.15 -3.69 11.46
N PHE A 12 -3.42 -3.88 11.07
CA PHE A 12 -4.28 -2.82 10.56
C PHE A 12 -5.53 -2.62 11.44
N PRO A 13 -5.39 -2.01 12.63
CA PRO A 13 -6.52 -1.77 13.51
C PRO A 13 -7.55 -0.84 12.86
N GLY A 14 -8.83 -1.23 12.97
CA GLY A 14 -9.97 -0.51 12.39
C GLY A 14 -10.29 -0.88 10.94
N TRP A 15 -9.52 -1.79 10.32
CA TRP A 15 -9.83 -2.35 9.00
C TRP A 15 -10.61 -3.66 9.12
N SER A 16 -11.68 -3.78 8.35
CA SER A 16 -12.48 -5.00 8.21
C SER A 16 -12.07 -5.73 6.95
N PHE A 17 -11.83 -7.04 7.06
CA PHE A 17 -11.33 -7.88 5.96
C PHE A 17 -12.37 -8.94 5.60
N THR A 18 -12.77 -8.98 4.33
CA THR A 18 -13.76 -9.91 3.79
C THR A 18 -13.19 -10.63 2.58
N HIS A 19 -13.40 -11.95 2.51
CA HIS A 19 -13.04 -12.74 1.33
C HIS A 19 -14.31 -13.03 0.53
N ALA A 20 -14.31 -12.66 -0.75
CA ALA A 20 -15.35 -12.96 -1.72
C ALA A 20 -14.77 -13.83 -2.85
N THR A 21 -15.63 -14.39 -3.69
CA THR A 21 -15.22 -15.14 -4.89
C THR A 21 -14.35 -14.33 -5.86
N ALA A 22 -14.42 -13.00 -5.80
CA ALA A 22 -13.60 -12.08 -6.58
C ALA A 22 -12.30 -11.63 -5.86
N GLY A 23 -11.96 -12.20 -4.70
CA GLY A 23 -10.74 -11.88 -3.94
C GLY A 23 -11.00 -11.31 -2.55
N TRP A 24 -9.97 -10.72 -1.97
CA TRP A 24 -10.00 -10.08 -0.65
C TRP A 24 -10.39 -8.61 -0.73
N THR A 25 -11.17 -8.16 0.24
CA THR A 25 -11.61 -6.77 0.40
C THR A 25 -11.23 -6.29 1.80
N ALA A 26 -10.63 -5.10 1.91
CA ALA A 26 -10.46 -4.37 3.16
C ALA A 26 -11.35 -3.12 3.16
N THR A 27 -12.05 -2.84 4.26
CA THR A 27 -12.88 -1.63 4.42
C THR A 27 -12.60 -0.93 5.75
N LYS A 28 -12.52 0.40 5.74
CA LYS A 28 -12.42 1.27 6.93
C LYS A 28 -13.17 2.58 6.68
N GLY A 29 -14.31 2.78 7.33
CA GLY A 29 -15.20 3.92 7.02
C GLY A 29 -15.63 3.88 5.55
N ASP A 30 -15.40 4.98 4.83
CA ASP A 30 -15.68 5.09 3.39
C ASP A 30 -14.57 4.52 2.50
N GLN A 31 -13.45 4.07 3.08
CA GLN A 31 -12.32 3.52 2.33
C GLN A 31 -12.54 2.02 2.07
N GLN A 32 -12.46 1.59 0.82
CA GLN A 32 -12.53 0.19 0.41
C GLN A 32 -11.40 -0.16 -0.57
N HIS A 33 -10.70 -1.26 -0.32
CA HIS A 33 -9.66 -1.80 -1.19
C HIS A 33 -9.93 -3.27 -1.51
N ARG A 34 -9.65 -3.68 -2.75
CA ARG A 34 -9.72 -5.08 -3.19
C ARG A 34 -8.39 -5.53 -3.75
N ALA A 35 -8.08 -6.81 -3.54
CA ALA A 35 -6.93 -7.49 -4.12
C ALA A 35 -7.20 -9.00 -4.23
N ASP A 36 -6.48 -9.68 -5.12
CA ASP A 36 -6.70 -11.11 -5.39
C ASP A 36 -6.26 -12.02 -4.22
N SER A 37 -5.47 -11.50 -3.28
CA SER A 37 -5.00 -12.23 -2.10
C SER A 37 -4.88 -11.33 -0.86
N LEU A 38 -4.90 -11.93 0.34
CA LEU A 38 -4.70 -11.20 1.60
C LEU A 38 -3.30 -10.57 1.67
N ALA A 39 -2.28 -11.22 1.09
CA ALA A 39 -0.93 -10.67 1.03
C ALA A 39 -0.88 -9.39 0.19
N ALA A 40 -1.46 -9.41 -1.02
CA ALA A 40 -1.59 -8.22 -1.85
C ALA A 40 -2.40 -7.12 -1.15
N LEU A 41 -3.45 -7.49 -0.42
CA LEU A 41 -4.25 -6.53 0.34
C LEU A 41 -3.47 -5.89 1.50
N ARG A 42 -2.67 -6.66 2.26
CA ARG A 42 -1.79 -6.12 3.31
C ARG A 42 -0.80 -5.13 2.72
N THR A 43 -0.19 -5.49 1.60
CA THR A 43 0.74 -4.64 0.88
C THR A 43 0.11 -3.31 0.46
N VAL A 44 -1.12 -3.35 -0.08
CA VAL A 44 -1.90 -2.15 -0.40
C VAL A 44 -2.14 -1.30 0.86
N LEU A 45 -2.56 -1.92 1.97
CA LEU A 45 -2.85 -1.20 3.22
C LEU A 45 -1.60 -0.57 3.86
N ARG A 46 -0.43 -1.22 3.81
CA ARG A 46 0.84 -0.62 4.30
C ARG A 46 1.12 0.71 3.61
N GLY A 47 0.99 0.74 2.28
CA GLY A 47 1.22 1.95 1.49
C GLY A 47 0.33 3.13 1.92
N PHE A 48 -0.89 2.87 2.42
CA PHE A 48 -1.76 3.92 2.96
C PHE A 48 -1.45 4.32 4.39
N THR A 49 -1.00 3.38 5.23
CA THR A 49 -0.69 3.68 6.63
C THR A 49 0.63 4.42 6.82
N GLU A 50 1.52 4.41 5.82
CA GLU A 50 2.89 4.92 5.93
C GLU A 50 3.09 6.37 5.46
N GLY A 51 2.01 7.13 5.30
CA GLY A 51 2.08 8.58 5.07
C GLY A 51 2.33 8.96 3.62
N TRP A 52 1.70 8.25 2.67
CA TRP A 52 1.71 8.64 1.26
C TRP A 52 0.51 9.52 0.91
N HIS A 53 0.80 10.64 0.27
CA HIS A 53 -0.20 11.47 -0.40
C HIS A 53 -0.29 11.06 -1.85
N ILE A 54 -1.48 10.64 -2.29
CA ILE A 54 -1.78 10.29 -3.68
C ILE A 54 -2.64 11.39 -4.29
N TRP A 55 -2.29 11.84 -5.48
CA TRP A 55 -3.09 12.77 -6.26
C TRP A 55 -3.05 12.44 -7.75
N ARG A 56 -4.03 12.97 -8.48
CA ARG A 56 -4.11 12.85 -9.94
C ARG A 56 -3.81 14.20 -10.55
N SER A 57 -2.93 14.23 -11.56
CA SER A 57 -2.67 15.41 -12.36
C SER A 57 -3.81 15.68 -13.34
N ASP A 58 -3.85 16.92 -13.83
CA ASP A 58 -4.74 17.38 -14.90
C ASP A 58 -4.63 16.57 -16.20
N HIS A 59 -3.44 16.06 -16.51
CA HIS A 59 -3.16 15.18 -17.65
C HIS A 59 -3.57 13.71 -17.40
N GLY A 60 -4.21 13.42 -16.27
CA GLY A 60 -4.75 12.10 -15.94
C GLY A 60 -3.75 11.13 -15.31
N ARG A 61 -2.47 11.50 -15.19
CA ARG A 61 -1.45 10.72 -14.48
C ARG A 61 -1.67 10.75 -12.98
N TRP A 62 -1.34 9.65 -12.34
CA TRP A 62 -1.32 9.52 -10.90
C TRP A 62 0.08 9.76 -10.37
N TRP A 63 0.13 10.38 -9.20
CA TRP A 63 1.35 10.65 -8.46
C TRP A 63 1.13 10.31 -7.01
N ALA A 64 2.20 9.87 -6.36
CA ALA A 64 2.24 9.76 -4.93
C ALA A 64 3.56 10.26 -4.37
N THR A 65 3.50 10.90 -3.21
CA THR A 65 4.70 11.30 -2.47
C THR A 65 4.53 10.99 -1.00
N ARG A 66 5.59 10.46 -0.40
CA ARG A 66 5.65 10.16 1.01
C ARG A 66 5.97 11.41 1.83
N ASP A 67 5.23 11.64 2.90
CA ASP A 67 5.48 12.72 3.85
C ASP A 67 6.82 12.56 4.54
N ARG A 68 7.05 11.37 5.11
CA ARG A 68 8.29 11.04 5.78
C ARG A 68 9.28 10.45 4.77
N PRO A 69 10.52 10.95 4.72
CA PRO A 69 11.54 10.35 3.86
C PRO A 69 11.85 8.93 4.34
N PHE A 70 12.26 8.09 3.40
CA PHE A 70 12.92 6.82 3.72
C PHE A 70 14.18 7.08 4.55
N ASP A 71 14.58 6.10 5.35
CA ASP A 71 15.87 6.16 6.01
C ASP A 71 17.02 6.13 4.99
N ALA A 72 18.24 6.43 5.46
CA ALA A 72 19.39 6.58 4.58
C ALA A 72 19.79 5.28 3.87
N GLN A 73 19.43 4.12 4.41
CA GLN A 73 19.82 2.85 3.82
C GLN A 73 18.77 2.39 2.79
N ALA A 74 17.48 2.59 3.04
CA ALA A 74 16.41 2.36 2.08
C ALA A 74 16.57 3.29 0.85
N ALA A 75 17.00 4.54 1.06
CA ALA A 75 17.33 5.44 -0.03
C ALA A 75 18.52 4.95 -0.88
N ARG A 76 19.55 4.35 -0.25
CA ARG A 76 20.68 3.74 -0.98
C ARG A 76 20.27 2.52 -1.79
N ASP A 77 19.31 1.77 -1.28
CA ASP A 77 18.79 0.57 -1.93
C ASP A 77 17.77 0.88 -3.03
N GLY A 78 17.52 2.18 -3.29
CA GLY A 78 16.74 2.66 -4.42
C GLY A 78 15.28 3.01 -4.10
N ALA A 79 14.90 3.08 -2.82
CA ALA A 79 13.55 3.48 -2.44
C ALA A 79 13.30 4.96 -2.82
N ALA A 80 12.39 5.16 -3.76
CA ALA A 80 12.00 6.47 -4.27
C ALA A 80 10.88 7.07 -3.41
N ARG A 81 11.06 8.31 -2.93
CA ARG A 81 10.05 9.02 -2.13
C ARG A 81 8.81 9.45 -2.93
N THR A 82 8.95 9.58 -4.24
CA THR A 82 7.91 10.00 -5.16
C THR A 82 7.81 8.97 -6.26
N VAL A 83 6.58 8.56 -6.58
CA VAL A 83 6.28 7.61 -7.65
C VAL A 83 5.13 8.13 -8.49
N ASP A 84 5.10 7.75 -9.76
CA ASP A 84 4.04 8.08 -10.71
C ASP A 84 3.54 6.83 -11.44
N GLY A 85 2.42 6.98 -12.14
CA GLY A 85 1.80 5.93 -12.94
C GLY A 85 0.62 6.48 -13.73
N ASP A 86 0.22 5.79 -14.78
CA ASP A 86 -0.90 6.21 -15.63
C ASP A 86 -2.25 5.81 -15.00
N THR A 87 -2.23 4.83 -14.10
CA THR A 87 -3.41 4.42 -13.31
C THR A 87 -3.16 4.48 -11.80
N GLU A 88 -4.25 4.61 -11.03
CA GLU A 88 -4.18 4.55 -9.57
C GLU A 88 -3.59 3.22 -9.08
N VAL A 89 -3.86 2.12 -9.80
CA VAL A 89 -3.33 0.79 -9.50
C VAL A 89 -1.81 0.75 -9.66
N GLU A 90 -1.28 1.35 -10.73
CA GLU A 90 0.15 1.44 -10.99
C GLU A 90 0.87 2.25 -9.92
N VAL A 91 0.34 3.42 -9.54
CA VAL A 91 0.94 4.23 -8.46
C VAL A 91 0.94 3.48 -7.13
N ARG A 92 -0.16 2.78 -6.80
CA ARG A 92 -0.23 1.98 -5.57
C ARG A 92 0.76 0.80 -5.58
N ARG A 93 0.95 0.17 -6.74
CA ARG A 93 1.97 -0.87 -6.92
C ARG A 93 3.37 -0.27 -6.73
N ALA A 94 3.63 0.89 -7.32
CA ALA A 94 4.91 1.57 -7.18
C ALA A 94 5.19 1.93 -5.71
N ILE A 95 4.22 2.48 -4.97
CA ILE A 95 4.32 2.73 -3.51
C ILE A 95 4.72 1.45 -2.76
N SER A 96 4.01 0.35 -3.02
CA SER A 96 4.29 -0.95 -2.42
C SER A 96 5.72 -1.42 -2.68
N GLU A 97 6.21 -1.24 -3.90
CA GLU A 97 7.58 -1.62 -4.26
C GLU A 97 8.59 -0.79 -3.46
N GLN A 98 8.38 0.52 -3.29
CA GLN A 98 9.25 1.36 -2.46
C GLN A 98 9.24 0.94 -0.99
N GLU A 99 8.06 0.66 -0.43
CA GLU A 99 7.97 0.16 0.95
C GLU A 99 8.56 -1.24 1.12
N SER A 100 8.54 -2.07 0.08
CA SER A 100 9.18 -3.40 0.15
C SER A 100 10.71 -3.29 0.13
N ILE A 101 11.27 -2.34 -0.64
CA ILE A 101 12.71 -2.02 -0.62
C ILE A 101 13.09 -1.52 0.78
N ALA A 102 12.29 -0.63 1.37
CA ALA A 102 12.52 -0.13 2.72
C ALA A 102 12.34 -1.17 3.82
N ALA A 103 11.39 -2.10 3.68
CA ALA A 103 11.13 -3.15 4.67
C ALA A 103 12.18 -4.27 4.64
N SER A 104 12.94 -4.44 3.54
CA SER A 104 14.02 -5.44 3.42
C SER A 104 15.25 -5.10 4.28
N GLN A 105 15.16 -4.07 5.11
CA GLN A 105 16.22 -3.48 5.95
C GLN A 105 16.12 -3.87 7.43
N ILE A 106 15.01 -4.48 7.84
CA ILE A 106 14.70 -4.88 9.23
C ILE A 106 14.90 -6.39 9.39
#